data_AF-A0A6A5GSR1-F1
#
_entry.id   AF-A0A6A5GSR1-F1
#
_cell.length_a   1.000
_cell.length_b   1.000
_cell.length_c   1.000
_cell.angle_alpha   90.00
_cell.angle_beta   90.00
_cell.angle_gamma   90.00
#
_symmetry.space_group_name_H-M   'P 1'
#
loop_
_entity.id
_entity.type
_entity.pdbx_description
1 polymer ?
#
loop_
_entity_poly.entity_id
_entity_poly.type
_entity_poly.pdbx_seq_one_letter_code
_entity_poly.pdbx_strand_id
1 'polypeptide(L)'
;MMLDPRKMEEFIEQVRLTPAIWRKKEFGVSREHLNEIWAHFGHTFDISAEEAEKQWDYLIRLHRFMNKEASKEKFRFGKSEDVDSWNDADSSVADALSSFLKTSLDELLLVSEPTETSV
;
A
#
# COMPACT_ATOMS: atom_id res chain seq x y z
N MET A 1 8.22 -12.13 7.01
CA MET A 1 7.29 -12.27 8.15
C MET A 1 6.23 -11.19 8.01
N MET A 2 4.95 -11.56 8.02
CA MET A 2 3.83 -10.61 7.94
C MET A 2 3.61 -9.95 9.30
N LEU A 3 3.39 -8.62 9.32
CA LEU A 3 3.03 -7.91 10.54
C LEU A 3 1.69 -8.43 11.07
N ASP A 4 1.53 -8.47 12.40
CA ASP A 4 0.23 -8.75 12.98
C ASP A 4 -0.79 -7.67 12.58
N PRO A 5 -2.10 -7.96 12.57
CA PRO A 5 -3.11 -7.05 12.03
C PRO A 5 -3.11 -5.65 12.66
N ARG A 6 -2.80 -5.51 13.95
CA ARG A 6 -2.76 -4.20 14.63
C ARG A 6 -1.57 -3.38 14.17
N LYS A 7 -0.39 -4.00 14.09
CA LYS A 7 0.80 -3.35 13.51
C LYS A 7 0.62 -3.01 12.04
N MET A 8 -0.20 -3.77 11.30
CA MET A 8 -0.51 -3.50 9.89
C MET A 8 -1.32 -2.21 9.72
N GLU A 9 -2.33 -1.97 10.56
CA GLU A 9 -3.08 -0.70 10.54
C GLU A 9 -2.18 0.49 10.85
N GLU A 10 -1.33 0.38 11.88
CA GLU A 10 -0.35 1.41 12.22
C GLU A 10 0.66 1.62 11.09
N PHE A 11 1.12 0.56 10.45
CA PHE A 11 2.00 0.63 9.28
C PHE A 11 1.36 1.40 8.13
N ILE A 12 0.09 1.11 7.80
CA ILE A 12 -0.66 1.82 6.75
C ILE A 12 -0.79 3.31 7.10
N GLU A 13 -1.08 3.64 8.36
CA GLU A 13 -1.18 5.04 8.78
C GLU A 13 0.16 5.77 8.68
N GLN A 14 1.27 5.14 9.08
CA GLN A 14 2.61 5.72 8.88
C GLN A 14 2.92 5.95 7.40
N VAL A 15 2.56 5.01 6.51
CA VAL A 15 2.70 5.21 5.06
C VAL A 15 1.83 6.36 4.57
N ARG A 16 0.58 6.47 5.04
CA ARG A 16 -0.32 7.58 4.71
C ARG A 16 0.30 8.93 5.05
N LEU A 17 0.90 9.05 6.24
CA LEU A 17 1.60 10.24 6.72
C LEU A 17 2.93 10.50 6.01
N THR A 18 3.39 9.60 5.14
CA THR A 18 4.64 9.71 4.39
C THR A 18 4.37 9.77 2.87
N PRO A 19 3.92 10.92 2.31
CA PRO A 19 3.59 11.08 0.89
C PRO A 19 4.69 10.68 -0.08
N ALA A 20 5.95 10.72 0.34
CA ALA A 20 7.09 10.28 -0.47
C ALA A 20 6.97 8.83 -0.97
N ILE A 21 6.25 7.97 -0.25
CA ILE A 21 6.01 6.56 -0.61
C ILE A 21 4.96 6.43 -1.72
N TRP A 22 3.81 7.09 -1.58
CA TRP A 22 2.63 6.88 -2.42
C TRP A 22 2.31 7.98 -3.43
N ARG A 23 2.99 9.13 -3.32
CA ARG A 23 3.03 10.21 -4.33
C ARG A 23 4.45 10.41 -4.88
N LYS A 24 5.29 9.37 -4.87
CA LYS A 24 6.70 9.39 -5.32
C LYS A 24 6.94 10.18 -6.61
N LYS A 25 6.07 10.01 -7.63
CA LYS A 25 6.20 10.68 -8.93
C LYS A 25 5.95 12.19 -8.85
N GLU A 26 5.03 12.64 -7.98
CA GLU A 26 4.72 14.06 -7.78
C GLU A 26 5.86 14.77 -7.04
N PHE A 27 6.50 14.09 -6.10
CA PHE A 27 7.57 14.66 -5.27
C PHE A 27 9.00 14.44 -5.82
N GLY A 28 9.17 13.70 -6.93
CA GLY A 28 10.49 13.45 -7.52
C GLY A 28 11.45 12.72 -6.58
N VAL A 29 10.96 11.84 -5.71
CA VAL A 29 11.74 11.21 -4.64
C VAL A 29 12.79 10.25 -5.22
N SER A 30 14.06 10.45 -4.84
CA SER A 30 15.16 9.57 -5.24
C SER A 30 15.05 8.18 -4.59
N ARG A 31 15.72 7.18 -5.18
CA ARG A 31 15.76 5.84 -4.57
C ARG A 31 16.51 5.84 -3.23
N GLU A 32 17.54 6.65 -3.09
CA GLU A 32 18.32 6.78 -1.85
C GLU A 32 17.42 7.28 -0.71
N HIS A 33 16.62 8.32 -0.94
CA HIS A 33 15.70 8.83 0.06
C HIS A 33 14.60 7.80 0.40
N LEU A 34 14.10 7.05 -0.59
CA LEU A 34 13.18 5.93 -0.31
C LEU A 34 13.82 4.85 0.56
N ASN A 35 15.10 4.53 0.35
CA ASN A 35 15.81 3.55 1.17
C ASN A 35 15.91 4.03 2.64
N GLU A 36 16.15 5.31 2.86
CA GLU A 36 16.18 5.90 4.21
C GLU A 36 14.81 5.81 4.89
N ILE A 37 13.73 6.10 4.16
CA ILE A 37 12.37 5.95 4.66
C ILE A 37 12.08 4.49 5.02
N TRP A 38 12.42 3.53 4.15
CA TRP A 38 12.23 2.12 4.43
C TRP A 38 13.07 1.62 5.61
N ALA A 39 14.29 2.13 5.77
CA ALA A 39 15.11 1.84 6.95
C ALA A 39 14.43 2.35 8.24
N HIS A 40 13.88 3.55 8.23
CA HIS A 40 13.13 4.08 9.37
C HIS A 40 11.90 3.23 9.71
N PHE A 41 11.14 2.80 8.70
CA PHE A 41 10.00 1.91 8.89
C PHE A 41 10.45 0.54 9.43
N GLY A 42 11.51 -0.03 8.88
CA GLY A 42 12.10 -1.27 9.37
C GLY A 42 12.41 -1.19 10.87
N HIS A 43 13.10 -0.13 11.30
CA HIS A 43 13.39 0.10 12.72
C HIS A 43 12.14 0.25 13.58
N THR A 44 11.13 0.96 13.09
CA THR A 44 9.89 1.25 13.84
C THR A 44 9.07 -0.02 14.06
N PHE A 45 9.00 -0.91 13.07
CA PHE A 45 8.18 -2.12 13.11
C PHE A 45 8.97 -3.38 13.47
N ASP A 46 10.25 -3.24 13.84
CA ASP A 46 11.17 -4.34 14.17
C ASP A 46 11.30 -5.38 13.03
N ILE A 47 11.45 -4.88 11.81
CA ILE A 47 11.66 -5.66 10.57
C ILE A 47 12.79 -5.05 9.73
N SER A 48 13.25 -5.73 8.68
CA SER A 48 14.23 -5.13 7.77
C SER A 48 13.58 -4.08 6.87
N ALA A 49 14.38 -3.14 6.35
CA ALA A 49 13.91 -2.16 5.36
C ALA A 49 13.30 -2.83 4.12
N GLU A 50 13.94 -3.91 3.65
CA GLU A 50 13.46 -4.72 2.54
C GLU A 50 12.11 -5.36 2.87
N GLU A 51 11.92 -5.85 4.09
CA GLU A 51 10.66 -6.45 4.51
C GLU A 51 9.55 -5.40 4.60
N ALA A 52 9.85 -4.19 5.10
CA ALA A 52 8.89 -3.08 5.11
C ALA A 52 8.44 -2.71 3.69
N GLU A 53 9.37 -2.63 2.74
CA GLU A 53 9.06 -2.38 1.33
C GLU A 53 8.20 -3.51 0.73
N LYS A 54 8.51 -4.78 1.03
CA LYS A 54 7.70 -5.94 0.60
C LYS A 54 6.31 -5.94 1.22
N GLN A 55 6.15 -5.55 2.49
CA GLN A 55 4.83 -5.40 3.11
C GLN A 55 3.99 -4.36 2.36
N TRP A 56 4.60 -3.23 1.99
CA TRP A 56 3.90 -2.20 1.23
C TRP A 56 3.48 -2.68 -0.16
N ASP A 57 4.35 -3.38 -0.90
CA ASP A 57 3.98 -3.97 -2.18
C ASP A 57 2.84 -4.99 -2.05
N TYR A 58 2.89 -5.84 -1.01
CA TYR A 58 1.81 -6.78 -0.70
C TYR A 58 0.47 -6.05 -0.46
N LEU A 59 0.46 -4.95 0.29
CA LEU A 59 -0.74 -4.16 0.55
C LEU A 59 -1.30 -3.51 -0.73
N ILE A 60 -0.45 -3.06 -1.65
CA ILE A 60 -0.87 -2.56 -2.97
C ILE A 60 -1.55 -3.68 -3.78
N ARG A 61 -0.97 -4.89 -3.77
CA ARG A 61 -1.55 -6.06 -4.45
C ARG A 61 -2.88 -6.48 -3.81
N LEU A 62 -2.96 -6.49 -2.47
CA LEU A 62 -4.19 -6.76 -1.72
C LEU A 62 -5.28 -5.75 -2.08
N HIS A 63 -4.94 -4.46 -2.13
CA HIS A 63 -5.89 -3.41 -2.51
C HIS A 63 -6.49 -3.61 -3.91
N ARG A 64 -5.69 -4.09 -4.88
CA ARG A 64 -6.20 -4.45 -6.20
C ARG A 64 -7.09 -5.67 -6.17
N PHE A 65 -6.69 -6.70 -5.41
CA PHE A 65 -7.51 -7.89 -5.22
C PHE A 65 -8.88 -7.55 -4.60
N MET A 66 -8.95 -6.57 -3.70
CA MET A 66 -10.20 -6.06 -3.12
C MET A 66 -11.07 -5.24 -4.09
N ASN A 67 -10.49 -4.74 -5.18
CA ASN A 67 -11.12 -3.81 -6.12
C ASN A 67 -11.04 -4.33 -7.56
N LYS A 68 -11.38 -5.61 -7.78
CA LYS A 68 -11.26 -6.28 -9.10
C LYS A 68 -12.03 -5.59 -10.22
N GLU A 69 -13.14 -4.94 -9.87
CA GLU A 69 -14.01 -4.23 -10.79
C GLU A 69 -13.56 -2.77 -11.06
N ALA A 70 -12.58 -2.27 -10.31
CA ALA A 70 -12.07 -0.92 -10.51
C ALA A 70 -11.16 -0.89 -11.75
N SER A 71 -11.33 0.15 -12.57
CA SER A 71 -10.51 0.36 -13.74
C SER A 71 -9.09 0.83 -13.38
N LYS A 72 -8.10 0.55 -14.23
CA LYS A 72 -6.67 0.75 -13.90
C LYS A 72 -6.33 2.20 -13.58
N GLU A 73 -7.00 3.13 -14.23
CA GLU A 73 -6.88 4.57 -14.03
C GLU A 73 -7.31 5.05 -12.64
N LYS A 74 -8.10 4.25 -11.91
CA LYS A 74 -8.51 4.57 -10.53
C LYS A 74 -7.43 4.26 -9.51
N PHE A 75 -6.36 3.57 -9.86
CA PHE A 75 -5.27 3.23 -8.94
C PHE A 75 -4.10 4.21 -9.06
N ARG A 76 -3.55 4.67 -7.93
CA ARG A 76 -2.36 5.53 -7.90
C ARG A 76 -1.10 4.84 -8.45
N PHE A 77 -1.02 3.52 -8.35
CA PHE A 77 0.09 2.72 -8.84
C PHE A 77 -0.32 1.99 -10.13
N GLY A 78 0.33 2.34 -11.25
CA GLY A 78 -0.08 1.95 -12.60
C GLY A 78 0.24 0.53 -13.06
N LYS A 79 1.03 -0.25 -12.31
CA LYS A 79 1.33 -1.68 -12.54
C LYS A 79 2.27 -2.13 -11.39
N SER A 80 1.81 -2.99 -10.49
CA SER A 80 2.74 -3.98 -9.94
C SER A 80 3.01 -4.95 -11.10
N GLU A 81 4.27 -5.11 -11.49
CA GLU A 81 4.67 -6.01 -12.58
C GLU A 81 4.65 -7.49 -12.15
N ASP A 82 4.49 -7.74 -10.85
CA ASP A 82 4.37 -9.08 -10.31
C ASP A 82 2.92 -9.58 -10.36
N VAL A 83 2.74 -10.51 -11.29
CA VAL A 83 1.63 -11.44 -11.47
C VAL A 83 0.62 -11.44 -10.30
N ASP A 84 -0.59 -10.97 -10.58
CA ASP A 84 -1.79 -11.06 -9.73
C ASP A 84 -2.27 -12.52 -9.53
N SER A 85 -1.36 -13.50 -9.53
CA SER A 85 -1.71 -14.90 -9.23
C SER A 85 -1.72 -15.08 -7.71
N TRP A 86 -2.88 -14.83 -7.11
CA TRP A 86 -3.17 -15.23 -5.76
C TRP A 86 -3.45 -16.73 -5.76
N ASN A 87 -2.71 -17.51 -4.98
CA ASN A 87 -3.09 -18.90 -4.73
C ASN A 87 -4.27 -18.95 -3.73
N ASP A 88 -4.84 -20.14 -3.49
CA ASP A 88 -6.01 -20.29 -2.62
C ASP A 88 -5.75 -19.84 -1.17
N ALA A 89 -4.52 -20.06 -0.68
CA ALA A 89 -4.11 -19.64 0.66
C ALA A 89 -3.96 -18.12 0.74
N ASP A 90 -3.31 -17.50 -0.25
CA ASP A 90 -3.19 -16.05 -0.36
C ASP A 90 -4.59 -15.42 -0.43
N SER A 91 -5.51 -15.98 -1.22
CA SER A 91 -6.88 -15.48 -1.37
C SER A 91 -7.64 -15.50 -0.06
N SER A 92 -7.48 -16.58 0.72
CA SER A 92 -8.11 -16.71 2.05
C SER A 92 -7.59 -15.67 3.05
N VAL A 93 -6.28 -15.38 3.01
CA VAL A 93 -5.67 -14.33 3.84
C VAL A 93 -6.12 -12.95 3.38
N ALA A 94 -6.19 -12.74 2.05
CA ALA A 94 -6.71 -11.52 1.46
C ALA A 94 -8.13 -11.23 1.93
N ASP A 95 -9.03 -12.20 1.82
CA ASP A 95 -10.44 -12.05 2.18
C ASP A 95 -10.58 -11.68 3.67
N ALA A 96 -9.80 -12.32 4.54
CA ALA A 96 -9.79 -12.00 5.97
C ALA A 96 -9.34 -10.56 6.23
N LEU A 97 -8.23 -10.13 5.63
CA LEU A 97 -7.67 -8.78 5.79
C LEU A 97 -8.53 -7.70 5.14
N SER A 98 -9.26 -8.05 4.08
CA SER A 98 -10.08 -7.12 3.32
C SER A 98 -11.16 -6.48 4.17
N SER A 99 -11.75 -7.25 5.08
CA SER A 99 -12.78 -6.76 5.99
C SER A 99 -12.30 -5.63 6.93
N PHE A 100 -10.99 -5.54 7.17
CA PHE A 100 -10.39 -4.54 8.07
C PHE A 100 -9.67 -3.42 7.31
N LEU A 101 -8.94 -3.75 6.24
CA LEU A 101 -8.00 -2.82 5.61
C LEU A 101 -8.58 -2.10 4.38
N LYS A 102 -9.73 -2.55 3.85
CA LYS A 102 -10.25 -2.02 2.59
C LYS A 102 -10.44 -0.51 2.60
N THR A 103 -11.12 0.02 3.61
CA THR A 103 -11.40 1.47 3.69
C THR A 103 -10.11 2.30 3.72
N SER A 104 -9.16 1.94 4.59
CA SER A 104 -7.89 2.66 4.71
C SER A 104 -7.06 2.61 3.43
N LEU A 105 -7.05 1.46 2.75
CA LEU A 105 -6.34 1.28 1.49
C LEU A 105 -7.04 2.01 0.34
N ASP A 106 -8.37 1.99 0.26
CA ASP A 106 -9.14 2.73 -0.75
C ASP A 106 -8.87 4.24 -0.65
N GLU A 107 -8.93 4.82 0.56
CA GLU A 107 -8.63 6.26 0.80
C GLU A 107 -7.23 6.65 0.33
N LEU A 108 -6.26 5.76 0.53
CA LEU A 108 -4.86 6.03 0.25
C LEU A 108 -4.49 5.77 -1.22
N LEU A 109 -4.99 4.67 -1.79
CA LEU A 109 -4.49 4.09 -3.04
C LEU A 109 -5.42 4.31 -4.24
N LEU A 110 -6.68 4.69 -4.03
CA LEU A 110 -7.52 5.17 -5.11
C LEU A 110 -7.18 6.64 -5.43
N VAL A 111 -7.19 6.94 -6.72
CA VAL A 111 -7.22 8.32 -7.19
C VAL A 111 -8.58 8.87 -6.79
N SER A 112 -8.61 9.72 -5.77
CA SER A 112 -9.79 10.52 -5.47
C SER A 112 -10.11 11.32 -6.74
N GLU A 113 -11.30 11.16 -7.30
CA GLU A 113 -11.76 12.10 -8.32
C GLU A 113 -11.62 13.50 -7.72
N PRO A 114 -11.10 14.50 -8.45
CA PRO A 114 -11.30 15.87 -8.02
C PRO A 114 -12.81 16.07 -7.97
N THR A 115 -13.39 16.11 -6.77
CA THR A 115 -14.73 16.68 -6.62
C THR A 115 -14.59 18.12 -7.07
N GLU A 116 -15.04 18.41 -8.29
CA GLU A 116 -15.34 19.76 -8.73
C GLU A 116 -16.44 20.29 -7.79
N THR A 117 -16.06 20.73 -6.60
CA THR A 117 -16.76 21.66 -5.72
C THR A 117 -16.00 21.76 -4.40
N SER A 118 -15.19 22.80 -4.26
CA SER A 118 -15.28 23.73 -3.13
C SER A 118 -14.39 24.95 -3.41
N VAL A 119 -15.06 25.94 -4.01
CA VAL A 119 -14.92 27.41 -3.92
C VAL A 119 -13.52 28.02 -3.82
#